data_AF-A0A9E4D5B1-F1
#
_entry.id   AF-A0A9E4D5B1-F1
#
_cell.length_a   1.000
_cell.length_b   1.000
_cell.length_c   1.000
_cell.angle_alpha   90.00
_cell.angle_beta   90.00
_cell.angle_gamma   90.00
#
_symmetry.space_group_name_H-M   'P 1'
#
loop_
_entity.id
_entity.type
_entity.pdbx_description
1 polymer ?
#
loop_
_entity_poly.entity_id
_entity_poly.type
_entity_poly.pdbx_seq_one_letter_code
_entity_poly.pdbx_strand_id
1 'polypeptide(L)'
;AAYTQAYLAEQAQRVAAAMAVIAPDADHLYTLPTAERTRWAAALPDIAGTWAAAADAAGLPGTDVLNAYVAALQAQGADLGRDWSQR
;
A
#
# COMPACT_ATOMS: atom_id res chain seq x y z
N ALA A 1 -19.13 17.16 -2.31
CA ALA A 1 -18.08 17.95 -1.63
C ALA A 1 -18.22 17.88 -0.12
N ALA A 2 -19.25 18.48 0.49
CA ALA A 2 -19.41 18.50 1.96
C ALA A 2 -19.54 17.10 2.60
N TYR A 3 -20.33 16.20 2.01
CA TYR A 3 -20.46 14.83 2.50
C TYR A 3 -19.13 14.07 2.46
N THR A 4 -18.42 14.10 1.33
CA THR A 4 -17.12 13.42 1.17
C THR A 4 -16.10 13.91 2.19
N GLN A 5 -16.03 15.21 2.43
CA GLN A 5 -15.11 15.79 3.41
C GLN A 5 -15.48 15.40 4.85
N ALA A 6 -16.77 15.43 5.20
CA ALA A 6 -17.25 14.97 6.50
C ALA A 6 -16.98 13.48 6.72
N TYR A 7 -17.18 12.65 5.69
CA TYR A 7 -16.89 11.22 5.72
C TYR A 7 -15.40 10.95 5.94
N LEU A 8 -14.51 11.61 5.19
CA LEU A 8 -13.06 11.45 5.35
C LEU A 8 -12.58 11.89 6.75
N ALA A 9 -13.12 13.00 7.26
CA ALA A 9 -12.82 13.47 8.61
C ALA A 9 -13.25 12.46 9.68
N GLU A 10 -14.43 11.88 9.51
CA GLU A 10 -14.96 10.87 10.41
C GLU A 10 -14.13 9.58 10.38
N GLN A 11 -13.72 9.12 9.19
CA GLN A 11 -12.85 7.95 9.05
C GLN A 11 -11.47 8.20 9.70
N ALA A 12 -10.88 9.39 9.50
CA ALA A 12 -9.63 9.76 10.15
C ALA A 12 -9.76 9.76 11.68
N GLN A 13 -10.88 10.27 12.22
CA GLN A 13 -11.16 10.22 13.66
C GLN A 13 -11.29 8.78 14.17
N ARG A 14 -11.99 7.90 13.44
CA ARG A 14 -12.12 6.48 13.82
C ARG A 14 -10.77 5.77 13.84
N VAL A 15 -9.94 5.98 12.83
CA VAL A 15 -8.59 5.39 12.77
C VAL A 15 -7.73 5.90 13.93
N ALA A 16 -7.73 7.20 14.20
CA ALA A 16 -6.98 7.77 15.32
C ALA A 16 -7.45 7.20 16.67
N ALA A 17 -8.76 7.09 16.90
CA ALA A 17 -9.32 6.52 18.12
C ALA A 17 -8.94 5.03 18.27
N ALA A 18 -9.02 4.23 17.21
CA ALA A 18 -8.61 2.83 17.23
C ALA A 18 -7.11 2.66 17.52
N MET A 19 -6.27 3.46 16.88
CA MET A 19 -4.82 3.44 17.13
C MET A 19 -4.48 3.89 18.56
N ALA A 20 -5.22 4.83 19.14
CA ALA A 20 -5.04 5.25 20.52
C ALA A 20 -5.40 4.15 21.56
N VAL A 21 -6.24 3.18 21.18
CA VAL A 21 -6.52 1.99 21.99
C VAL A 21 -5.37 0.98 21.92
N ILE A 22 -4.68 0.88 20.78
CA ILE A 22 -3.57 -0.07 20.55
C ILE A 22 -2.23 0.49 21.07
N ALA A 23 -1.99 1.79 20.88
CA ALA A 23 -0.76 2.50 21.23
C ALA A 23 -0.27 2.39 22.69
N PRO A 24 -1.12 2.25 23.74
CA PRO A 24 -0.67 2.15 25.12
C PRO A 24 0.06 0.85 25.43
N ASP A 25 -0.08 -0.16 24.57
CA ASP A 25 0.52 -1.48 24.77
C ASP A 25 1.89 -1.57 24.09
N ALA A 26 2.87 -0.85 24.64
CA ALA A 26 4.24 -0.85 24.13
C ALA A 26 4.92 -2.22 24.22
N ASP A 27 4.42 -3.12 25.08
CA ASP A 27 4.91 -4.49 25.22
C ASP A 27 4.46 -5.38 24.04
N HIS A 28 3.36 -5.03 23.38
CA HIS A 28 2.82 -5.77 22.22
C HIS A 28 2.82 -4.96 20.91
N LEU A 29 3.30 -3.71 20.92
CA LEU A 29 3.44 -2.88 19.73
C LEU A 29 4.90 -2.81 19.26
N TYR A 30 5.17 -3.40 18.09
CA TYR A 30 6.49 -3.37 17.47
C TYR A 30 6.48 -2.64 16.14
N THR A 31 7.35 -1.63 15.99
CA THR A 31 7.59 -0.97 14.70
C THR A 31 8.75 -1.66 14.00
N LEU A 32 8.47 -2.28 12.85
CA LEU A 32 9.52 -2.90 12.04
C LEU A 32 10.51 -1.84 11.53
N PRO A 33 11.83 -2.04 11.68
CA PRO A 33 12.83 -1.18 11.05
C PRO A 33 12.76 -1.29 9.52
N THR A 34 13.25 -0.26 8.82
CA THR A 34 13.22 -0.21 7.34
C THR A 34 13.82 -1.46 6.70
N ALA A 35 14.95 -1.95 7.22
CA ALA A 35 15.61 -3.15 6.68
C ALA A 35 14.73 -4.40 6.74
N GLU A 36 13.94 -4.58 7.81
CA GLU A 36 13.01 -5.70 7.91
C GLU A 36 11.84 -5.56 6.94
N ARG A 37 11.31 -4.35 6.77
CA ARG A 37 10.27 -4.08 5.75
C ARG A 37 10.77 -4.38 4.34
N THR A 38 12.00 -3.98 4.00
CA THR A 38 12.63 -4.30 2.71
C THR A 38 12.86 -5.81 2.55
N ARG A 39 13.35 -6.50 3.60
CA ARG A 39 13.55 -7.96 3.59
C ARG A 39 12.23 -8.69 3.27
N TRP A 40 11.13 -8.27 3.87
CA TRP A 40 9.82 -8.85 3.63
C TRP A 40 9.32 -8.54 2.23
N ALA A 41 9.45 -7.30 1.75
CA ALA A 41 9.07 -6.93 0.38
C ALA A 41 9.84 -7.74 -0.66
N ALA A 42 11.16 -7.95 -0.46
CA ALA A 42 12.00 -8.75 -1.34
C ALA A 42 11.67 -10.26 -1.31
N ALA A 43 11.15 -10.76 -0.18
CA ALA A 43 10.76 -12.17 -0.04
C ALA A 43 9.44 -12.52 -0.72
N LEU A 44 8.62 -11.52 -1.06
CA LEU A 44 7.35 -11.74 -1.77
C LEU A 44 7.62 -12.10 -3.24
N PRO A 45 6.85 -13.04 -3.83
CA PRO A 45 6.96 -13.33 -5.26
C PRO A 45 6.46 -12.16 -6.11
N ASP A 46 6.47 -12.31 -7.44
CA ASP A 46 5.87 -11.33 -8.36
C ASP A 46 4.33 -11.40 -8.34
N ILE A 47 3.74 -10.92 -7.24
CA ILE A 47 2.28 -10.89 -7.03
C ILE A 47 1.63 -9.89 -7.99
N ALA A 48 2.23 -8.70 -8.12
CA ALA A 48 1.67 -7.62 -8.93
C ALA A 48 1.67 -7.97 -10.42
N GLY A 49 2.78 -8.54 -10.94
CA GLY A 49 2.85 -9.02 -12.31
C GLY A 49 1.89 -10.19 -12.57
N THR A 50 1.67 -11.08 -11.60
CA THR A 50 0.66 -12.13 -11.70
C THR A 50 -0.75 -11.56 -11.89
N TRP A 51 -1.12 -10.53 -11.14
CA TRP A 51 -2.43 -9.88 -11.28
C TRP A 51 -2.56 -9.09 -12.57
N ALA A 52 -1.50 -8.37 -12.97
CA ALA A 52 -1.44 -7.67 -14.24
C ALA A 52 -1.63 -8.63 -15.42
N ALA A 53 -0.92 -9.76 -15.43
CA ALA A 53 -1.06 -10.78 -16.45
C ALA A 53 -2.47 -11.39 -16.50
N ALA A 54 -3.11 -11.60 -15.34
CA ALA A 54 -4.48 -12.10 -15.29
C ALA A 54 -5.48 -11.10 -15.88
N ALA A 55 -5.30 -9.81 -15.61
CA ALA A 55 -6.12 -8.75 -16.20
C ALA A 55 -5.87 -8.60 -17.71
N ASP A 56 -4.62 -8.68 -18.17
CA ASP A 56 -4.27 -8.68 -19.59
C ASP A 56 -4.93 -9.85 -20.32
N ALA A 57 -4.91 -11.05 -19.73
CA ALA A 57 -5.58 -12.24 -20.27
C ALA A 57 -7.12 -12.08 -20.35
N ALA A 58 -7.70 -11.22 -19.50
CA ALA A 58 -9.11 -10.85 -19.55
C ALA A 58 -9.43 -9.71 -20.53
N GLY A 59 -8.45 -9.23 -21.30
CA GLY A 59 -8.61 -8.11 -22.24
C GLY A 59 -8.64 -6.73 -21.56
N LEU A 60 -8.19 -6.64 -20.32
CA LEU A 60 -8.05 -5.38 -19.57
C LEU A 60 -6.59 -4.91 -19.61
N PRO A 61 -6.30 -3.60 -19.42
CA PRO A 61 -4.95 -3.07 -19.48
C PRO A 61 -4.22 -3.25 -18.13
N GLY A 62 -4.04 -4.48 -17.68
CA GLY A 62 -3.47 -4.82 -16.38
C GLY A 62 -2.04 -4.33 -16.20
N THR A 63 -1.17 -4.62 -17.17
CA THR A 63 0.24 -4.18 -17.14
C THR A 63 0.35 -2.66 -17.17
N ASP A 64 -0.44 -1.98 -18.00
CA ASP A 64 -0.41 -0.52 -18.13
C ASP A 64 -0.87 0.17 -16.84
N VAL A 65 -1.94 -0.35 -16.21
CA VAL A 65 -2.44 0.16 -14.93
C VAL A 65 -1.40 -0.03 -13.83
N LEU A 66 -0.75 -1.19 -13.73
CA LEU A 66 0.30 -1.42 -12.75
C LEU A 66 1.46 -0.43 -12.90
N ASN A 67 1.97 -0.27 -14.13
CA ASN A 67 3.07 0.64 -14.42
C ASN A 67 2.69 2.10 -14.09
N ALA A 68 1.50 2.54 -14.52
CA ALA A 68 1.02 3.89 -14.25
C ALA A 68 0.84 4.16 -12.74
N TYR A 69 0.32 3.17 -12.01
CA TYR A 69 0.12 3.28 -10.56
C TYR A 69 1.45 3.39 -9.80
N VAL A 70 2.41 2.50 -10.09
CA VAL A 70 3.74 2.53 -9.47
C VAL A 70 4.46 3.84 -9.79
N ALA A 71 4.41 4.29 -11.04
CA ALA A 71 5.01 5.57 -11.45
C ALA A 71 4.39 6.77 -10.72
N ALA A 72 3.05 6.80 -10.58
CA ALA A 72 2.35 7.86 -9.87
C ALA A 72 2.73 7.92 -8.38
N LEU A 73 2.88 6.75 -7.73
CA LEU A 73 3.32 6.67 -6.34
C LEU A 73 4.77 7.11 -6.14
N GLN A 74 5.67 6.68 -7.04
CA GLN A 74 7.08 7.11 -7.02
C GLN A 74 7.21 8.62 -7.23
N ALA A 75 6.40 9.21 -8.13
CA ALA A 75 6.37 10.64 -8.35
C ALA A 75 5.92 11.45 -7.12
N GLN A 76 5.14 10.82 -6.22
CA GLN A 76 4.73 11.39 -4.94
C GLN A 76 5.70 11.05 -3.78
N GLY A 77 6.79 10.34 -4.05
CA GLY A 77 7.81 9.98 -3.06
C GLY A 77 7.41 8.82 -2.14
N ALA A 78 6.46 7.98 -2.53
CA ALA A 78 6.07 6.81 -1.75
C ALA A 78 7.21 5.79 -1.64
N ASP A 79 7.50 5.30 -0.43
CA ASP A 79 8.39 4.16 -0.18
C ASP A 79 7.59 2.86 -0.35
N LEU A 80 7.73 2.24 -1.52
CA LEU A 80 7.03 0.99 -1.86
C LEU A 80 7.75 -0.27 -1.36
N GLY A 81 8.90 -0.13 -0.70
CA GLY A 81 9.76 -1.23 -0.28
C GLY A 81 10.50 -1.96 -1.42
N ARG A 82 9.91 -2.01 -2.62
CA ARG A 82 10.51 -2.44 -3.89
C ARG A 82 9.75 -1.86 -5.08
N ASP A 83 10.35 -1.95 -6.26
CA ASP A 83 9.64 -1.66 -7.51
C ASP A 83 8.73 -2.84 -7.87
N TRP A 84 7.41 -2.64 -7.76
CA TRP A 84 6.40 -3.65 -8.05
C TRP A 84 6.07 -3.79 -9.54
N SER A 85 6.61 -2.91 -10.38
CA SER A 85 6.52 -3.05 -11.84
C SER A 85 7.63 -3.93 -12.41
N GLN A 86 8.71 -4.14 -11.64
CA GLN A 86 9.79 -5.04 -12.00
C GLN A 86 9.40 -6.48 -11.66
N ARG A 87 9.45 -7.33 -12.70
CA ARG A 87 9.01 -8.73 -12.72
C ARG A 87 10.21 -9.64 -12.61
#